data_AF-A0A1V2LDF4-F1
#
_entry.id   AF-A0A1V2LDF4-F1
#
_cell.length_a   1.000
_cell.length_b   1.000
_cell.length_c   1.000
_cell.angle_alpha   90.00
_cell.angle_beta   90.00
_cell.angle_gamma   90.00
#
_symmetry.space_group_name_H-M   'P 1'
#
loop_
_entity.id
_entity.type
_entity.pdbx_description
1 polymer ?
#
loop_
_entity_poly.entity_id
_entity_poly.type
_entity_poly.pdbx_seq_one_letter_code
_entity_poly.pdbx_strand_id
1 'polypeptide(L)'
;MPSIELHSTHKNKTTRDSTAVATSRIRSSGSREPSIVELSVHPSDRTQLIDDSGEDQYPEGGARAYISTLGSFLGLIPTYGVPNSVGAIEAYISTHQLSGFSASTVAWIFSIYSFFSFASAIFSGALFDSAGARKPMMIGSVCFVGGLFGTAFSTEVWHFVLAFGLLTGFGTGMLMAPLIGVVSHYFLKRRATFTSLATLGASVGGISIPLMLRAMYPTIGFKAAIMVLASVCAVLLAASMTLCKERIRKPAPEVDSLKSFIKVNFLDIFDYKGLRDKRFSFCVLAIALTESALMVTSIYIPSYAVMRGYPDNTGILLVTISNTTGVIGRLLPSYISDLYFGPYNTSFLTLVGAIIIDLALWLPFGYSLGVLYAFAALHGFFSGSALTISPVCVGQISRTEDFGKRFSTAYMLSSFSMLASIPIAGVIIGDGALKHYNNYIVFAAFLAIGSAVSFAAVRVISVGWKLSKF
;
A
#
# COMPACT_ATOMS: atom_id res chain seq x y z
N MET A 1 -6.65 20.21 86.08
CA MET A 1 -7.94 19.72 86.59
C MET A 1 -8.42 18.62 85.64
N PRO A 2 -8.64 17.40 86.16
CA PRO A 2 -8.93 16.19 85.37
C PRO A 2 -10.44 15.97 85.21
N SER A 3 -10.86 15.12 84.27
CA SER A 3 -12.06 14.25 84.32
C SER A 3 -12.09 13.37 83.03
N ILE A 4 -11.95 12.03 83.04
CA ILE A 4 -12.90 10.99 83.55
C ILE A 4 -14.14 10.94 82.62
N GLU A 5 -14.69 9.84 82.07
CA GLU A 5 -14.54 8.37 82.16
C GLU A 5 -15.47 7.76 81.07
N LEU A 6 -15.08 6.69 80.37
CA LEU A 6 -15.49 5.27 80.50
C LEU A 6 -16.84 4.81 79.91
N HIS A 7 -16.75 3.58 79.35
CA HIS A 7 -17.75 2.50 79.27
C HIS A 7 -18.80 2.50 78.13
N SER A 8 -19.17 1.37 77.50
CA SER A 8 -18.71 -0.03 77.58
C SER A 8 -19.29 -0.90 76.44
N THR A 9 -18.47 -1.88 76.00
CA THR A 9 -18.75 -3.32 75.75
C THR A 9 -19.82 -3.90 74.78
N HIS A 10 -19.28 -4.82 73.94
CA HIS A 10 -19.75 -6.18 73.59
C HIS A 10 -20.77 -6.43 72.46
N LYS A 11 -20.31 -7.08 71.36
CA LYS A 11 -20.42 -8.56 71.18
C LYS A 11 -19.65 -9.11 69.94
N ASN A 12 -19.09 -10.30 70.16
CA ASN A 12 -18.30 -11.17 69.29
C ASN A 12 -19.07 -11.84 68.12
N LYS A 13 -18.33 -12.16 67.04
CA LYS A 13 -18.22 -13.48 66.36
C LYS A 13 -17.11 -13.39 65.30
N THR A 14 -15.87 -13.88 65.52
CA THR A 14 -15.31 -15.20 65.13
C THR A 14 -15.79 -15.69 63.76
N THR A 15 -14.95 -15.89 62.74
CA THR A 15 -13.93 -16.97 62.58
C THR A 15 -12.92 -16.61 61.45
N ARG A 16 -11.60 -16.67 61.68
CA ARG A 16 -10.61 -17.71 61.23
C ARG A 16 -10.44 -17.81 59.69
N ASP A 17 -9.27 -17.88 59.07
CA ASP A 17 -7.87 -18.11 59.48
C ASP A 17 -7.00 -17.68 58.25
N SER A 18 -5.96 -16.86 58.40
CA SER A 18 -4.57 -17.16 58.82
C SER A 18 -3.59 -17.35 57.65
N THR A 19 -2.77 -16.32 57.48
CA THR A 19 -1.37 -16.25 57.03
C THR A 19 -0.50 -17.47 57.34
N ALA A 20 0.51 -17.76 56.50
CA ALA A 20 1.92 -17.53 56.86
C ALA A 20 2.93 -18.08 55.83
N VAL A 21 3.98 -17.28 55.67
CA VAL A 21 5.30 -17.55 55.12
C VAL A 21 6.04 -18.62 55.95
N ALA A 22 6.79 -19.53 55.33
CA ALA A 22 7.95 -20.15 55.95
C ALA A 22 8.92 -20.80 54.94
N THR A 23 10.17 -20.33 55.01
CA THR A 23 11.42 -20.96 54.54
C THR A 23 11.67 -22.35 55.15
N SER A 24 12.27 -23.28 54.41
CA SER A 24 13.21 -24.26 54.98
C SER A 24 14.21 -24.82 53.95
N ARG A 25 15.46 -25.02 54.39
CA ARG A 25 16.55 -25.75 53.72
C ARG A 25 16.53 -27.21 54.19
N ILE A 26 16.68 -28.20 53.29
CA ILE A 26 17.22 -29.55 53.62
C ILE A 26 18.08 -30.07 52.44
N ARG A 27 19.14 -30.80 52.83
CA ARG A 27 20.26 -31.41 52.08
C ARG A 27 19.89 -32.56 51.11
N SER A 28 20.87 -32.84 50.25
CA SER A 28 21.07 -33.91 49.26
C SER A 28 20.55 -35.33 49.56
N SER A 29 19.96 -35.97 48.54
CA SER A 29 20.37 -37.30 48.00
C SER A 29 19.55 -37.68 46.75
N GLY A 30 20.16 -38.39 45.79
CA GLY A 30 19.48 -39.34 44.89
C GLY A 30 18.75 -38.83 43.63
N SER A 31 19.43 -38.97 42.49
CA SER A 31 18.93 -39.15 41.11
C SER A 31 17.42 -39.37 40.87
N ARG A 32 16.80 -38.55 40.01
CA ARG A 32 15.83 -38.92 38.95
C ARG A 32 15.50 -37.71 38.05
N GLU A 33 15.29 -37.99 36.77
CA GLU A 33 15.19 -37.08 35.61
C GLU A 33 14.18 -35.92 35.74
N PRO A 34 14.35 -34.81 34.99
CA PRO A 34 13.38 -33.72 34.98
C PRO A 34 12.13 -34.13 34.19
N SER A 35 11.00 -34.20 34.89
CA SER A 35 9.66 -34.30 34.32
C SER A 35 9.33 -33.03 33.54
N ILE A 36 9.11 -33.20 32.23
CA ILE A 36 8.57 -32.17 31.33
C ILE A 36 7.12 -31.91 31.77
N VAL A 37 6.86 -30.74 32.34
CA VAL A 37 5.50 -30.24 32.52
C VAL A 37 5.04 -29.75 31.15
N GLU A 38 4.27 -30.58 30.43
CA GLU A 38 3.53 -30.14 29.25
C GLU A 38 2.46 -29.14 29.66
N LEU A 39 2.74 -27.84 29.45
CA LEU A 39 1.70 -26.84 29.41
C LEU A 39 0.87 -27.10 28.14
N SER A 40 -0.33 -27.63 28.32
CA SER A 40 -1.32 -27.81 27.26
C SER A 40 -1.85 -26.44 26.82
N VAL A 41 -1.19 -25.83 25.84
CA VAL A 41 -1.66 -24.61 25.17
C VAL A 41 -2.81 -25.00 24.22
N HIS A 42 -3.99 -24.43 24.45
CA HIS A 42 -5.17 -24.63 23.62
C HIS A 42 -4.93 -24.14 22.17
N PRO A 43 -5.44 -24.84 21.13
CA PRO A 43 -5.18 -24.48 19.72
C PRO A 43 -5.77 -23.14 19.26
N SER A 44 -6.60 -22.47 20.07
CA SER A 44 -7.21 -21.17 19.78
C SER A 44 -6.26 -19.99 19.94
N ASP A 45 -5.11 -20.17 20.59
CA ASP A 45 -4.17 -19.07 20.88
C ASP A 45 -3.05 -18.92 19.83
N ARG A 46 -3.01 -19.77 18.80
CA ARG A 46 -2.00 -19.69 17.72
C ARG A 46 -2.25 -18.58 16.68
N THR A 47 -3.32 -17.80 16.82
CA THR A 47 -3.66 -16.72 15.86
C THR A 47 -2.92 -15.41 16.17
N GLN A 48 -2.09 -15.36 17.21
CA GLN A 48 -1.24 -14.20 17.53
C GLN A 48 0.24 -14.55 17.30
N LEU A 49 0.80 -14.12 16.17
CA LEU A 49 2.26 -14.02 15.94
C LEU A 49 2.45 -12.81 15.01
N ILE A 50 3.23 -11.76 15.26
CA ILE A 50 4.39 -11.53 16.13
C ILE A 50 4.21 -10.15 16.81
N ASP A 51 3.59 -10.08 17.98
CA ASP A 51 3.64 -8.90 18.85
C ASP A 51 3.55 -9.37 20.31
N ASP A 52 4.54 -10.17 20.71
CA ASP A 52 4.73 -10.65 22.09
C ASP A 52 5.67 -9.71 22.89
N SER A 53 5.97 -8.53 22.31
CA SER A 53 6.55 -7.40 23.03
C SER A 53 5.41 -6.67 23.73
N GLY A 54 5.30 -6.88 25.05
CA GLY A 54 4.17 -6.50 25.89
C GLY A 54 3.43 -5.22 25.48
N GLU A 55 2.10 -5.37 25.29
CA GLU A 55 1.09 -4.30 25.18
C GLU A 55 1.60 -2.89 24.87
N ASP A 56 2.19 -2.67 23.69
CA ASP A 56 2.05 -1.36 23.06
C ASP A 56 0.58 -1.23 22.62
N GLN A 57 -0.31 -0.87 23.56
CA GLN A 57 -1.74 -0.67 23.26
C GLN A 57 -1.86 0.29 22.07
N TYR A 58 -2.22 -0.22 20.89
CA TYR A 58 -2.57 0.62 19.74
C TYR A 58 -3.73 1.52 20.16
N PRO A 59 -3.72 2.83 19.83
CA PRO A 59 -4.73 3.73 20.35
C PRO A 59 -6.11 3.43 19.74
N GLU A 60 -6.15 2.73 18.60
CA GLU A 60 -7.37 2.33 17.87
C GLU A 60 -8.34 3.50 17.63
N GLY A 61 -7.81 4.72 17.61
CA GLY A 61 -8.58 5.95 17.55
C GLY A 61 -7.90 7.13 18.27
N GLY A 62 -8.70 8.17 18.52
CA GLY A 62 -8.27 9.42 19.12
C GLY A 62 -7.93 10.50 18.09
N ALA A 63 -7.99 11.77 18.52
CA ALA A 63 -7.82 12.91 17.62
C ALA A 63 -6.50 12.87 16.84
N ARG A 64 -5.40 12.46 17.48
CA ARG A 64 -4.09 12.33 16.82
C ARG A 64 -4.09 11.25 15.73
N ALA A 65 -4.73 10.10 15.96
CA ALA A 65 -4.82 9.03 14.97
C ALA A 65 -5.62 9.49 13.75
N TYR A 66 -6.79 10.10 13.95
CA TYR A 66 -7.64 10.59 12.86
C TYR A 66 -7.00 11.74 12.09
N ILE A 67 -6.37 12.70 12.78
CA ILE A 67 -5.62 13.79 12.14
C ILE A 67 -4.47 13.23 11.30
N SER A 68 -3.78 12.22 11.82
CA SER A 68 -2.68 11.59 11.08
C SER A 68 -3.16 10.81 9.86
N THR A 69 -4.31 10.12 9.94
CA THR A 69 -4.95 9.50 8.78
C THR A 69 -5.37 10.55 7.74
N LEU A 70 -5.92 11.70 8.18
CA LEU A 70 -6.23 12.81 7.28
C LEU A 70 -4.97 13.37 6.62
N GLY A 71 -3.87 13.50 7.37
CA GLY A 71 -2.56 13.86 6.83
C GLY A 71 -2.10 12.89 5.75
N SER A 72 -2.22 11.58 6.00
CA SER A 72 -1.89 10.54 5.02
C SER A 72 -2.80 10.64 3.80
N PHE A 73 -4.09 10.86 3.98
CA PHE A 73 -5.05 11.07 2.89
C PHE A 73 -4.62 12.23 1.98
N LEU A 74 -4.31 13.39 2.54
CA LEU A 74 -3.88 14.56 1.77
C LEU A 74 -2.57 14.32 1.01
N GLY A 75 -1.61 13.60 1.61
CA GLY A 75 -0.34 13.27 0.96
C GLY A 75 -0.47 12.19 -0.11
N LEU A 76 -1.42 11.26 0.04
CA LEU A 76 -1.67 10.19 -0.93
C LEU A 76 -2.44 10.68 -2.17
N ILE A 77 -3.13 11.82 -2.10
CA ILE A 77 -3.72 12.49 -3.28
C ILE A 77 -2.68 12.72 -4.38
N PRO A 78 -1.58 13.46 -4.17
CA PRO A 78 -0.55 13.63 -5.19
C PRO A 78 0.24 12.34 -5.43
N THR A 79 0.62 11.63 -4.36
CA THR A 79 1.53 10.46 -4.45
C THR A 79 0.96 9.32 -5.30
N TYR A 80 -0.34 9.01 -5.18
CA TYR A 80 -0.99 8.01 -6.04
C TYR A 80 -1.87 8.60 -7.14
N GLY A 81 -2.31 9.86 -7.00
CA GLY A 81 -3.11 10.51 -8.03
C GLY A 81 -2.33 10.80 -9.31
N VAL A 82 -1.08 11.26 -9.22
CA VAL A 82 -0.25 11.49 -10.42
C VAL A 82 0.01 10.18 -11.19
N PRO A 83 0.44 9.06 -10.56
CA PRO A 83 0.50 7.76 -11.23
C PRO A 83 -0.81 7.36 -11.92
N ASN A 84 -1.95 7.51 -11.25
CA ASN A 84 -3.26 7.19 -11.82
C ASN A 84 -3.68 8.13 -12.97
N SER A 85 -2.97 9.24 -13.14
CA SER A 85 -3.21 10.27 -14.16
C SER A 85 -2.16 10.29 -15.26
N VAL A 86 -1.17 9.39 -15.21
CA VAL A 86 -0.05 9.32 -16.16
C VAL A 86 -0.54 9.24 -17.60
N GLY A 87 -1.54 8.40 -17.90
CA GLY A 87 -2.05 8.25 -19.27
C GLY A 87 -2.63 9.56 -19.84
N ALA A 88 -3.25 10.41 -19.00
CA ALA A 88 -3.76 11.71 -19.44
C ALA A 88 -2.63 12.72 -19.70
N ILE A 89 -1.58 12.68 -18.89
CA ILE A 89 -0.38 13.51 -19.06
C ILE A 89 0.39 13.07 -20.31
N GLU A 90 0.57 11.77 -20.50
CA GLU A 90 1.21 11.14 -21.65
C GLU A 90 0.50 11.48 -22.95
N ALA A 91 -0.82 11.31 -23.02
CA ALA A 91 -1.60 11.60 -24.22
C ALA A 91 -1.42 13.06 -24.70
N TYR A 92 -1.38 14.01 -23.75
CA TYR A 92 -1.15 15.41 -24.08
C TYR A 92 0.29 15.68 -24.54
N ILE A 93 1.28 15.18 -23.80
CA ILE A 93 2.71 15.38 -24.13
C ILE A 93 3.04 14.74 -25.49
N SER A 94 2.51 13.55 -25.77
CA SER A 94 2.70 12.81 -27.02
C SER A 94 2.16 13.57 -28.23
N THR A 95 1.05 14.29 -28.10
CA THR A 95 0.42 15.01 -29.22
C THR A 95 0.90 16.45 -29.39
N HIS A 96 1.60 17.01 -28.39
CA HIS A 96 2.05 18.41 -28.41
C HIS A 96 3.57 18.50 -28.33
N GLN A 97 4.15 18.44 -27.12
CA GLN A 97 5.58 18.67 -26.87
C GLN A 97 6.48 17.65 -27.56
N LEU A 98 6.04 16.38 -27.64
CA LEU A 98 6.80 15.28 -28.21
C LEU A 98 6.13 14.70 -29.48
N SER A 99 5.33 15.50 -30.18
CA SER A 99 4.61 15.11 -31.40
C SER A 99 5.49 14.55 -32.53
N GLY A 100 6.77 14.94 -32.57
CA GLY A 100 7.74 14.43 -33.55
C GLY A 100 8.38 13.09 -33.19
N PHE A 101 8.11 12.52 -32.02
CA PHE A 101 8.74 11.27 -31.55
C PHE A 101 7.79 10.08 -31.65
N SER A 102 8.35 8.87 -31.73
CA SER A 102 7.56 7.65 -31.71
C SER A 102 6.83 7.49 -30.37
N ALA A 103 5.61 6.92 -30.40
CA ALA A 103 4.85 6.59 -29.19
C ALA A 103 5.67 5.73 -28.20
N SER A 104 6.52 4.83 -28.72
CA SER A 104 7.43 4.02 -27.90
C SER A 104 8.44 4.86 -27.12
N THR A 105 9.00 5.92 -27.72
CA THR A 105 9.96 6.81 -27.05
C THR A 105 9.29 7.59 -25.92
N VAL A 106 8.07 8.05 -26.14
CA VAL A 106 7.28 8.75 -25.12
C VAL A 106 6.90 7.83 -23.97
N ALA A 107 6.42 6.61 -24.27
CA ALA A 107 6.03 5.62 -23.29
C ALA A 107 7.18 5.21 -22.34
N TRP A 108 8.44 5.26 -22.79
CA TRP A 108 9.60 4.99 -21.95
C TRP A 108 9.74 6.00 -20.79
N ILE A 109 9.37 7.26 -20.98
CA ILE A 109 9.41 8.28 -19.91
C ILE A 109 8.50 7.85 -18.74
N PHE A 110 7.29 7.43 -19.07
CA PHE A 110 6.26 7.05 -18.10
C PHE A 110 6.52 5.66 -17.49
N SER A 111 7.18 4.78 -18.24
CA SER A 111 7.70 3.50 -17.72
C SER A 111 8.83 3.73 -16.71
N ILE A 112 9.75 4.65 -17.00
CA ILE A 112 10.82 5.07 -16.08
C ILE A 112 10.23 5.68 -14.82
N TYR A 113 9.23 6.56 -14.96
CA TYR A 113 8.46 7.11 -13.83
C TYR A 113 7.89 6.02 -12.93
N SER A 114 7.21 5.05 -13.53
CA SER A 114 6.57 3.95 -12.83
C SER A 114 7.61 3.08 -12.12
N PHE A 115 8.73 2.77 -12.79
CA PHE A 115 9.84 2.04 -12.19
C PHE A 115 10.42 2.76 -10.97
N PHE A 116 10.79 4.04 -11.09
CA PHE A 116 11.36 4.79 -9.97
C PHE A 116 10.36 5.05 -8.85
N SER A 117 9.07 5.18 -9.15
CA SER A 117 7.99 5.30 -8.15
C SER A 117 7.96 4.12 -7.19
N PHE A 118 8.24 2.90 -7.67
CA PHE A 118 8.24 1.72 -6.82
C PHE A 118 9.64 1.30 -6.35
N ALA A 119 10.67 1.44 -7.20
CA ALA A 119 12.04 1.08 -6.85
C ALA A 119 12.62 1.96 -5.72
N SER A 120 12.33 3.26 -5.75
CA SER A 120 12.81 4.19 -4.72
C SER A 120 12.10 4.03 -3.37
N ALA A 121 10.98 3.29 -3.31
CA ALA A 121 10.30 2.99 -2.06
C ALA A 121 11.26 2.31 -1.06
N ILE A 122 12.24 1.53 -1.55
CA ILE A 122 13.25 0.87 -0.73
C ILE A 122 13.93 1.86 0.24
N PHE A 123 14.30 3.06 -0.24
CA PHE A 123 14.92 4.11 0.56
C PHE A 123 13.94 4.74 1.54
N SER A 124 12.68 4.87 1.13
CA SER A 124 11.58 5.38 1.96
C SER A 124 11.40 4.55 3.22
N GLY A 125 11.32 3.22 3.08
CA GLY A 125 11.12 2.30 4.20
C GLY A 125 12.25 2.32 5.21
N ALA A 126 13.50 2.25 4.76
CA ALA A 126 14.65 2.28 5.66
C ALA A 126 14.77 3.62 6.42
N LEU A 127 14.49 4.74 5.74
CA LEU A 127 14.47 6.06 6.39
C LEU A 127 13.27 6.22 7.33
N PHE A 128 12.12 5.65 6.99
CA PHE A 128 10.93 5.66 7.85
C PHE A 128 11.18 4.92 9.15
N ASP A 129 11.71 3.70 9.08
CA ASP A 129 11.96 2.87 10.27
C ASP A 129 13.09 3.43 11.15
N SER A 130 14.12 4.05 10.55
CA SER A 130 15.29 4.56 11.29
C SER A 130 15.18 6.01 11.77
N ALA A 131 14.51 6.88 11.01
CA ALA A 131 14.50 8.32 11.24
C ALA A 131 13.09 8.93 11.40
N GLY A 132 12.04 8.11 11.32
CA GLY A 132 10.64 8.55 11.39
C GLY A 132 10.10 9.06 10.07
N ALA A 133 8.86 9.56 10.06
CA ALA A 133 8.15 9.95 8.84
C ALA A 133 8.66 11.26 8.23
N ARG A 134 9.10 12.21 9.07
CA ARG A 134 9.35 13.58 8.63
C ARG A 134 10.46 13.72 7.58
N LYS A 135 11.58 13.01 7.75
CA LYS A 135 12.71 13.09 6.81
C LYS A 135 12.38 12.52 5.43
N PRO A 136 11.88 11.27 5.30
CA PRO A 136 11.51 10.73 3.99
C PRO A 136 10.40 11.53 3.33
N MET A 137 9.41 12.02 4.08
CA MET A 137 8.37 12.89 3.52
C MET A 137 8.92 14.21 2.98
N MET A 138 9.89 14.84 3.66
CA MET A 138 10.51 16.08 3.19
C MET A 138 11.31 15.88 1.91
N ILE A 139 12.17 14.86 1.88
CA ILE A 139 12.98 14.51 0.68
C ILE A 139 12.04 14.17 -0.48
N GLY A 140 11.07 13.30 -0.24
CA GLY A 140 10.09 12.89 -1.24
C GLY A 140 9.27 14.06 -1.77
N SER A 141 8.81 14.97 -0.91
CA SER A 141 8.04 16.16 -1.32
C SER A 141 8.85 17.12 -2.18
N VAL A 142 10.11 17.40 -1.80
CA VAL A 142 10.99 18.29 -2.57
C VAL A 142 11.29 17.68 -3.94
N CYS A 143 11.63 16.40 -4.01
CA CYS A 143 11.87 15.70 -5.27
C CYS A 143 10.61 15.65 -6.13
N PHE A 144 9.47 15.27 -5.56
CA PHE A 144 8.20 15.15 -6.30
C PHE A 144 7.74 16.49 -6.89
N VAL A 145 7.67 17.52 -6.07
CA VAL A 145 7.23 18.86 -6.49
C VAL A 145 8.25 19.50 -7.42
N GLY A 146 9.55 19.37 -7.12
CA GLY A 146 10.63 19.86 -7.98
C GLY A 146 10.63 19.19 -9.35
N GLY A 147 10.36 17.89 -9.41
CA GLY A 147 10.22 17.13 -10.66
C GLY A 147 9.01 17.57 -11.49
N LEU A 148 7.85 17.84 -10.86
CA LEU A 148 6.69 18.39 -11.56
C LEU A 148 6.96 19.82 -12.08
N PHE A 149 7.58 20.69 -11.28
CA PHE A 149 7.99 22.00 -11.77
C PHE A 149 8.98 21.89 -12.93
N GLY A 150 9.99 21.02 -12.82
CA GLY A 150 10.94 20.74 -13.92
C GLY A 150 10.21 20.29 -15.18
N THR A 151 9.22 19.42 -15.04
CA THR A 151 8.38 18.92 -16.15
C THR A 151 7.65 20.05 -16.87
N ALA A 152 7.22 21.10 -16.16
CA ALA A 152 6.57 22.26 -16.76
C ALA A 152 7.49 23.04 -17.72
N PHE A 153 8.81 22.98 -17.54
CA PHE A 153 9.81 23.62 -18.41
C PHE A 153 10.42 22.67 -19.44
N SER A 154 10.04 21.39 -19.43
CA SER A 154 10.60 20.38 -20.33
C SER A 154 10.13 20.56 -21.78
N THR A 155 11.09 20.62 -22.69
CA THR A 155 10.86 20.66 -24.15
C THR A 155 11.42 19.46 -24.90
N GLU A 156 12.35 18.71 -24.30
CA GLU A 156 13.09 17.62 -24.93
C GLU A 156 12.81 16.33 -24.18
N VAL A 157 12.90 15.18 -24.87
CA VAL A 157 12.65 13.86 -24.28
C VAL A 157 13.46 13.65 -23.00
N TRP A 158 14.76 13.99 -23.01
CA TRP A 158 15.63 13.80 -21.84
C TRP A 158 15.26 14.71 -20.67
N HIS A 159 14.69 15.91 -20.91
CA HIS A 159 14.14 16.75 -19.85
C HIS A 159 12.98 16.04 -19.13
N PHE A 160 12.07 15.42 -19.89
CA PHE A 160 10.96 14.65 -19.33
C PHE A 160 11.43 13.39 -18.60
N VAL A 161 12.44 12.69 -19.13
CA VAL A 161 13.05 11.53 -18.45
C VAL A 161 13.62 11.93 -17.09
N LEU A 162 14.36 13.03 -17.00
CA LEU A 162 14.98 13.45 -15.74
C LEU A 162 13.96 14.05 -14.75
N ALA A 163 13.09 14.95 -15.21
CA ALA A 163 12.17 15.66 -14.33
C ALA A 163 10.94 14.82 -13.95
N PHE A 164 10.24 14.25 -14.93
CA PHE A 164 9.04 13.44 -14.69
C PHE A 164 9.43 12.01 -14.32
N GLY A 165 10.21 11.34 -15.18
CA GLY A 165 10.63 9.95 -14.98
C GLY A 165 11.37 9.73 -13.67
N LEU A 166 12.57 10.29 -13.56
CA LEU A 166 13.47 10.05 -12.44
C LEU A 166 13.08 10.82 -11.18
N LEU A 167 13.02 12.16 -11.27
CA LEU A 167 12.90 13.01 -10.07
C LEU A 167 11.50 12.95 -9.44
N THR A 168 10.45 13.05 -10.25
CA THR A 168 9.06 12.89 -9.76
C THR A 168 8.83 11.45 -9.28
N GLY A 169 9.29 10.44 -10.04
CA GLY A 169 9.18 9.03 -9.65
C GLY A 169 9.91 8.72 -8.35
N PHE A 170 11.14 9.19 -8.17
CA PHE A 170 11.88 9.06 -6.91
C PHE A 170 11.13 9.72 -5.74
N GLY A 171 10.57 10.91 -5.97
CA GLY A 171 9.74 11.59 -4.99
C GLY A 171 8.51 10.77 -4.58
N THR A 172 7.82 10.17 -5.55
CA THR A 172 6.66 9.29 -5.32
C THR A 172 7.01 8.13 -4.40
N GLY A 173 8.06 7.36 -4.70
CA GLY A 173 8.43 6.20 -3.88
C GLY A 173 8.91 6.58 -2.49
N MET A 174 9.63 7.70 -2.36
CA MET A 174 10.04 8.26 -1.07
C MET A 174 8.86 8.65 -0.16
N LEU A 175 7.69 8.95 -0.72
CA LEU A 175 6.48 9.31 0.02
C LEU A 175 5.62 8.10 0.43
N MET A 176 5.70 6.97 -0.28
CA MET A 176 4.79 5.83 -0.09
C MET A 176 4.86 5.24 1.33
N ALA A 177 6.06 4.85 1.79
CA ALA A 177 6.21 4.15 3.06
C ALA A 177 5.78 5.01 4.27
N PRO A 178 6.18 6.28 4.44
CA PRO A 178 5.74 7.08 5.58
C PRO A 178 4.24 7.37 5.57
N LEU A 179 3.65 7.65 4.40
CA LEU A 179 2.22 7.95 4.32
C LEU A 179 1.35 6.76 4.71
N ILE A 180 1.76 5.53 4.38
CA ILE A 180 1.05 4.29 4.72
C ILE A 180 1.43 3.78 6.12
N GLY A 181 2.72 3.84 6.46
CA GLY A 181 3.27 3.33 7.71
C GLY A 181 2.77 4.08 8.94
N VAL A 182 2.61 5.41 8.85
CA VAL A 182 2.08 6.21 9.96
C VAL A 182 0.68 5.75 10.38
N VAL A 183 -0.20 5.41 9.44
CA VAL A 183 -1.55 4.89 9.76
C VAL A 183 -1.46 3.56 10.50
N SER A 184 -0.51 2.71 10.10
CA SER A 184 -0.28 1.41 10.72
C SER A 184 0.23 1.49 12.16
N HIS A 185 0.82 2.61 12.59
CA HIS A 185 1.25 2.82 13.98
C HIS A 185 0.09 3.13 14.95
N TYR A 186 -1.08 3.50 14.41
CA TYR A 186 -2.25 3.89 15.22
C TYR A 186 -3.35 2.82 15.25
N PHE A 187 -3.44 1.98 14.22
CA PHE A 187 -4.53 1.02 14.07
C PHE A 187 -3.99 -0.37 13.78
N LEU A 188 -4.38 -1.35 14.60
CA LEU A 188 -4.10 -2.77 14.40
C LEU A 188 -5.38 -3.52 14.00
N LYS A 189 -6.46 -3.37 14.79
CA LYS A 189 -7.75 -4.05 14.58
C LYS A 189 -8.56 -3.44 13.42
N ARG A 190 -8.43 -2.13 13.20
CA ARG A 190 -9.11 -1.38 12.12
C ARG A 190 -8.14 -0.95 11.02
N ARG A 191 -7.01 -1.66 10.90
CA ARG A 191 -5.88 -1.27 10.07
C ARG A 191 -6.28 -1.18 8.60
N ALA A 192 -7.04 -2.14 8.07
CA ALA A 192 -7.44 -2.10 6.68
C ALA A 192 -8.37 -0.92 6.40
N THR A 193 -9.35 -0.67 7.28
CA THR A 193 -10.32 0.42 7.14
C THR A 193 -9.64 1.78 7.11
N PHE A 194 -8.73 2.05 8.05
CA PHE A 194 -8.04 3.35 8.10
C PHE A 194 -6.95 3.50 7.04
N THR A 195 -6.29 2.40 6.64
CA THR A 195 -5.38 2.40 5.48
C THR A 195 -6.15 2.69 4.20
N SER A 196 -7.34 2.11 4.03
CA SER A 196 -8.26 2.42 2.94
C SER A 196 -8.71 3.87 2.95
N LEU A 197 -9.08 4.40 4.12
CA LEU A 197 -9.47 5.80 4.26
C LEU A 197 -8.35 6.77 3.85
N ALA A 198 -7.10 6.47 4.22
CA ALA A 198 -5.95 7.23 3.77
C ALA A 198 -5.73 7.09 2.25
N THR A 199 -5.76 5.87 1.73
CA THR A 199 -5.53 5.59 0.31
C THR A 199 -6.67 5.99 -0.62
N LEU A 200 -7.85 6.40 -0.09
CA LEU A 200 -8.88 7.10 -0.88
C LEU A 200 -8.32 8.34 -1.58
N GLY A 201 -7.26 8.95 -1.05
CA GLY A 201 -6.55 10.03 -1.71
C GLY A 201 -6.14 9.66 -3.15
N ALA A 202 -5.76 8.40 -3.39
CA ALA A 202 -5.40 7.90 -4.72
C ALA A 202 -6.55 8.03 -5.75
N SER A 203 -7.77 7.70 -5.34
CA SER A 203 -8.97 7.84 -6.18
C SER A 203 -9.32 9.31 -6.41
N VAL A 204 -9.28 10.12 -5.35
CA VAL A 204 -9.57 11.56 -5.46
C VAL A 204 -8.57 12.23 -6.41
N GLY A 205 -7.27 11.92 -6.27
CA GLY A 205 -6.23 12.40 -7.16
C GLY A 205 -6.40 11.88 -8.60
N GLY A 206 -6.67 10.59 -8.78
CA GLY A 206 -6.87 9.99 -10.11
C GLY A 206 -8.12 10.49 -10.86
N ILE A 207 -9.11 11.05 -10.15
CA ILE A 207 -10.28 11.70 -10.77
C ILE A 207 -10.01 13.20 -10.99
N SER A 208 -9.52 13.89 -9.96
CA SER A 208 -9.37 15.36 -10.00
C SER A 208 -8.24 15.84 -10.90
N ILE A 209 -7.08 15.17 -10.91
CA ILE A 209 -5.90 15.62 -11.67
C ILE A 209 -6.14 15.56 -13.18
N PRO A 210 -6.65 14.47 -13.79
CA PRO A 210 -6.90 14.43 -15.23
C PRO A 210 -7.97 15.44 -15.67
N LEU A 211 -9.03 15.63 -14.86
CA LEU A 211 -10.08 16.60 -15.13
C LEU A 211 -9.55 18.04 -15.06
N MET A 212 -8.75 18.34 -14.04
CA MET A 212 -8.09 19.64 -13.89
C MET A 212 -7.19 19.91 -15.10
N LEU A 213 -6.31 18.98 -15.47
CA LEU A 213 -5.42 19.14 -16.61
C LEU A 213 -6.17 19.28 -17.93
N ARG A 214 -7.23 18.49 -18.15
CA ARG A 214 -8.09 18.57 -19.34
C ARG A 214 -8.72 19.96 -19.50
N ALA A 215 -9.16 20.58 -18.41
CA ALA A 215 -9.74 21.93 -18.45
C ALA A 215 -8.67 23.03 -18.62
N MET A 216 -7.47 22.81 -18.08
CA MET A 216 -6.42 23.83 -18.01
C MET A 216 -5.51 23.86 -19.25
N TYR A 217 -5.23 22.71 -19.86
CA TYR A 217 -4.42 22.65 -21.07
C TYR A 217 -4.90 23.57 -22.20
N PRO A 218 -6.19 23.59 -22.60
CA PRO A 218 -6.65 24.47 -23.67
C PRO A 218 -6.76 25.94 -23.24
N THR A 219 -6.87 26.25 -21.95
CA THR A 219 -7.13 27.61 -21.46
C THR A 219 -5.86 28.38 -21.12
N ILE A 220 -4.90 27.74 -20.45
CA ILE A 220 -3.66 28.37 -19.98
C ILE A 220 -2.39 27.69 -20.50
N GLY A 221 -2.53 26.62 -21.28
CA GLY A 221 -1.41 25.88 -21.87
C GLY A 221 -0.74 24.90 -20.91
N PHE A 222 0.12 24.04 -21.47
CA PHE A 222 0.82 22.96 -20.76
C PHE A 222 1.62 23.43 -19.56
N LYS A 223 2.54 24.38 -19.78
CA LYS A 223 3.47 24.85 -18.75
C LYS A 223 2.73 25.37 -17.52
N ALA A 224 1.76 26.26 -17.71
CA ALA A 224 1.00 26.82 -16.60
C ALA A 224 0.13 25.75 -15.91
N ALA A 225 -0.47 24.82 -16.67
CA ALA A 225 -1.26 23.72 -16.10
C ALA A 225 -0.43 22.81 -15.18
N ILE A 226 0.77 22.40 -15.62
CA ILE A 226 1.67 21.58 -14.80
C ILE A 226 2.21 22.36 -13.60
N MET A 227 2.48 23.66 -13.73
CA MET A 227 2.88 24.50 -12.58
C MET A 227 1.78 24.61 -11.53
N VAL A 228 0.51 24.73 -11.95
CA VAL A 228 -0.62 24.73 -11.00
C VAL A 228 -0.75 23.36 -10.34
N LEU A 229 -0.64 22.26 -11.10
CA LEU A 229 -0.62 20.91 -10.52
C LEU A 229 0.50 20.78 -9.47
N ALA A 230 1.73 21.17 -9.81
CA ALA A 230 2.87 21.12 -8.89
C ALA A 230 2.61 21.94 -7.62
N SER A 231 2.00 23.12 -7.75
CA SER A 231 1.65 24.00 -6.62
C SER A 231 0.58 23.39 -5.73
N VAL A 232 -0.48 22.81 -6.32
CA VAL A 232 -1.53 22.09 -5.57
C VAL A 232 -0.92 20.89 -4.83
N CYS A 233 -0.08 20.10 -5.50
CA CYS A 233 0.63 18.98 -4.86
C CYS A 233 1.53 19.47 -3.71
N ALA A 234 2.23 20.60 -3.88
CA ALA A 234 3.07 21.18 -2.84
C ALA A 234 2.27 21.57 -1.59
N VAL A 235 1.11 22.21 -1.76
CA VAL A 235 0.22 22.58 -0.65
C VAL A 235 -0.31 21.34 0.07
N LEU A 236 -0.75 20.32 -0.67
CA LEU A 236 -1.25 19.06 -0.09
C LEU A 236 -0.16 18.30 0.67
N LEU A 237 1.06 18.24 0.12
CA LEU A 237 2.20 17.58 0.77
C LEU A 237 2.69 18.37 1.98
N ALA A 238 2.68 19.71 1.93
CA ALA A 238 3.00 20.55 3.08
C ALA A 238 1.98 20.34 4.22
N ALA A 239 0.69 20.34 3.91
CA ALA A 239 -0.35 20.01 4.88
C ALA A 239 -0.15 18.60 5.45
N SER A 240 0.07 17.60 4.58
CA SER A 240 0.35 16.22 4.98
C SER A 240 1.52 16.13 5.96
N MET A 241 2.65 16.78 5.69
CA MET A 241 3.82 16.79 6.59
C MET A 241 3.54 17.38 7.98
N THR A 242 2.60 18.32 8.09
CA THR A 242 2.23 18.90 9.41
C THR A 242 1.27 18.01 10.21
N LEU A 243 0.43 17.24 9.50
CA LEU A 243 -0.62 16.42 10.09
C LEU A 243 -0.16 14.99 10.38
N CYS A 244 0.69 14.40 9.52
CA CYS A 244 1.29 13.10 9.73
C CYS A 244 2.29 13.18 10.88
N LYS A 245 1.97 12.50 11.99
CA LYS A 245 2.85 12.37 13.13
C LYS A 245 3.01 10.90 13.45
N GLU A 246 4.23 10.40 13.42
CA GLU A 246 4.53 9.04 13.82
C GLU A 246 4.40 8.87 15.35
N ARG A 247 3.86 7.71 15.79
CA ARG A 247 3.81 7.34 17.22
C ARG A 247 5.06 6.56 17.63
N ILE A 248 5.36 5.49 16.91
CA ILE A 248 6.48 4.59 17.20
C ILE A 248 7.72 5.19 16.54
N ARG A 249 8.75 5.41 17.35
CA ARG A 249 10.06 5.88 16.90
C ARG A 249 11.10 4.98 17.54
N LYS A 250 11.80 4.18 16.73
CA LYS A 250 13.04 3.54 17.20
C LYS A 250 13.99 4.66 17.65
N PRO A 251 14.69 4.52 18.78
CA PRO A 251 15.82 5.38 19.08
C PRO A 251 16.74 5.29 17.86
N ALA A 252 17.05 6.44 17.24
CA ALA A 252 18.01 6.44 16.16
C ALA A 252 19.28 5.78 16.71
N PRO A 253 19.87 4.77 16.03
CA PRO A 253 21.15 4.25 16.46
C PRO A 253 22.10 5.43 16.64
N GLU A 254 22.90 5.46 17.70
CA GLU A 254 23.93 6.50 17.86
C GLU A 254 24.87 6.36 16.67
N VAL A 255 24.73 7.30 15.73
CA VAL A 255 25.50 7.28 14.50
C VAL A 255 26.47 8.44 14.53
N ASP A 256 27.69 8.17 14.97
CA ASP A 256 28.78 9.16 15.09
C ASP A 256 29.31 9.68 13.74
N SER A 257 28.84 9.14 12.60
CA SER A 257 29.35 9.50 11.26
C SER A 257 28.33 9.28 10.13
N LEU A 258 28.30 10.17 9.14
CA LEU A 258 27.53 10.01 7.90
C LEU A 258 27.82 8.66 7.20
N LYS A 259 29.05 8.12 7.31
CA LYS A 259 29.39 6.80 6.78
C LYS A 259 28.70 5.66 7.53
N SER A 260 28.59 5.76 8.85
CA SER A 260 27.86 4.78 9.67
C SER A 260 26.35 4.88 9.44
N PHE A 261 25.84 6.08 9.14
CA PHE A 261 24.42 6.29 8.78
C PHE A 261 24.10 5.60 7.46
N ILE A 262 24.95 5.83 6.45
CA ILE A 262 24.84 5.16 5.15
C ILE A 262 25.05 3.65 5.32
N LYS A 263 25.99 3.19 6.15
CA LYS A 263 26.22 1.75 6.32
C LYS A 263 25.03 1.04 6.97
N VAL A 264 24.50 1.57 8.06
CA VAL A 264 23.37 0.99 8.81
C VAL A 264 22.06 1.11 8.02
N ASN A 265 21.82 2.26 7.38
CA ASN A 265 20.56 2.50 6.67
C ASN A 265 20.60 2.07 5.21
N PHE A 266 21.75 1.96 4.53
CA PHE A 266 21.82 1.60 3.10
C PHE A 266 22.24 0.17 2.78
N LEU A 267 23.12 -0.46 3.58
CA LEU A 267 23.52 -1.86 3.33
C LEU A 267 22.49 -2.88 3.84
N ASP A 268 21.63 -2.47 4.78
CA ASP A 268 20.56 -3.29 5.35
C ASP A 268 19.16 -2.84 4.88
N ILE A 269 19.02 -2.10 3.76
CA ILE A 269 17.70 -1.66 3.25
C ILE A 269 16.87 -2.87 2.77
N PHE A 270 17.51 -3.78 2.06
CA PHE A 270 16.82 -4.89 1.43
C PHE A 270 16.62 -6.02 2.45
N ASP A 271 15.38 -6.41 2.74
CA ASP A 271 15.09 -7.51 3.67
C ASP A 271 15.33 -8.89 3.03
N TYR A 272 16.58 -9.17 2.69
CA TYR A 272 16.98 -10.47 2.14
C TYR A 272 16.69 -11.63 3.12
N LYS A 273 16.80 -11.36 4.43
CA LYS A 273 16.47 -12.36 5.46
C LYS A 273 14.96 -12.64 5.49
N GLY A 274 14.14 -11.60 5.37
CA GLY A 274 12.69 -11.71 5.21
C GLY A 274 12.31 -12.57 4.02
N LEU A 275 13.00 -12.44 2.87
CA LEU A 275 12.75 -13.27 1.67
C LEU A 275 13.12 -14.75 1.83
N ARG A 276 13.78 -15.15 2.91
CA ARG A 276 13.94 -16.57 3.25
C ARG A 276 12.71 -17.15 3.96
N ASP A 277 11.87 -16.30 4.56
CA ASP A 277 10.59 -16.71 5.08
C ASP A 277 9.60 -16.91 3.92
N LYS A 278 9.13 -18.15 3.78
CA LYS A 278 8.15 -18.53 2.74
C LYS A 278 6.90 -17.65 2.80
N ARG A 279 6.45 -17.24 3.98
CA ARG A 279 5.27 -16.38 4.15
C ARG A 279 5.48 -15.02 3.50
N PHE A 280 6.62 -14.40 3.75
CA PHE A 280 6.96 -13.10 3.17
C PHE A 280 7.20 -13.22 1.67
N SER A 281 7.91 -14.24 1.20
CA SER A 281 8.18 -14.41 -0.24
C SER A 281 6.92 -14.65 -1.08
N PHE A 282 5.98 -15.48 -0.61
CA PHE A 282 4.69 -15.62 -1.28
C PHE A 282 3.84 -14.35 -1.19
N CYS A 283 3.93 -13.59 -0.09
CA CYS A 283 3.26 -12.29 0.03
C CYS A 283 3.81 -11.27 -0.98
N VAL A 284 5.13 -11.19 -1.12
CA VAL A 284 5.80 -10.32 -2.10
C VAL A 284 5.38 -10.70 -3.51
N LEU A 285 5.40 -12.00 -3.84
CA LEU A 285 4.95 -12.49 -5.15
C LEU A 285 3.48 -12.14 -5.42
N ALA A 286 2.60 -12.29 -4.42
CA ALA A 286 1.20 -11.93 -4.54
C ALA A 286 1.01 -10.45 -4.83
N ILE A 287 1.71 -9.57 -4.10
CA ILE A 287 1.63 -8.11 -4.31
C ILE A 287 2.18 -7.74 -5.69
N ALA A 288 3.33 -8.30 -6.08
CA ALA A 288 3.95 -8.03 -7.38
C ALA A 288 3.03 -8.40 -8.55
N LEU A 289 2.40 -9.59 -8.50
CA LEU A 289 1.46 -10.04 -9.53
C LEU A 289 0.15 -9.25 -9.51
N THR A 290 -0.33 -8.85 -8.33
CA THR A 290 -1.51 -7.98 -8.18
C THR A 290 -1.30 -6.63 -8.85
N GLU A 291 -0.23 -5.92 -8.46
CA GLU A 291 0.10 -4.61 -9.01
C GLU A 291 0.29 -4.69 -10.53
N SER A 292 0.95 -5.76 -11.01
CA SER A 292 1.14 -6.01 -12.44
C SER A 292 -0.18 -6.22 -13.18
N ALA A 293 -1.08 -7.07 -12.66
CA ALA A 293 -2.39 -7.34 -13.28
C ALA A 293 -3.22 -6.05 -13.37
N LEU A 294 -3.29 -5.29 -12.27
CA LEU A 294 -4.11 -4.07 -12.20
C LEU A 294 -3.58 -2.95 -13.09
N MET A 295 -2.26 -2.77 -13.14
CA MET A 295 -1.63 -1.74 -13.98
C MET A 295 -1.78 -2.07 -15.46
N VAL A 296 -1.52 -3.32 -15.85
CA VAL A 296 -1.71 -3.79 -17.23
C VAL A 296 -3.15 -3.60 -17.69
N THR A 297 -4.15 -3.93 -16.86
CA THR A 297 -5.57 -3.68 -17.17
C THR A 297 -5.85 -2.18 -17.30
N SER A 298 -5.40 -1.36 -16.35
CA SER A 298 -5.67 0.08 -16.36
C SER A 298 -5.06 0.81 -17.56
N ILE A 299 -3.89 0.38 -18.04
CA ILE A 299 -3.16 1.00 -19.16
C ILE A 299 -3.85 0.75 -20.51
N TYR A 300 -4.28 -0.48 -20.79
CA TYR A 300 -4.75 -0.88 -22.13
C TYR A 300 -6.28 -0.92 -22.28
N ILE A 301 -7.07 -0.69 -21.21
CA ILE A 301 -8.53 -0.52 -21.34
C ILE A 301 -8.89 0.61 -22.33
N PRO A 302 -8.28 1.81 -22.27
CA PRO A 302 -8.58 2.87 -23.23
C PRO A 302 -8.27 2.48 -24.68
N SER A 303 -7.12 1.83 -24.91
CA SER A 303 -6.72 1.39 -26.26
C SER A 303 -7.63 0.28 -26.79
N TYR A 304 -8.13 -0.60 -25.92
CA TYR A 304 -9.16 -1.58 -26.26
C TYR A 304 -10.44 -0.90 -26.74
N ALA A 305 -10.92 0.14 -26.04
CA ALA A 305 -12.14 0.86 -26.44
C ALA A 305 -11.99 1.53 -27.82
N VAL A 306 -10.83 2.13 -28.10
CA VAL A 306 -10.53 2.74 -29.40
C VAL A 306 -10.46 1.67 -30.50
N MET A 307 -9.80 0.53 -30.25
CA MET A 307 -9.76 -0.60 -31.18
C MET A 307 -11.17 -1.12 -31.52
N ARG A 308 -12.09 -1.12 -30.56
CA ARG A 308 -13.50 -1.48 -30.77
C ARG A 308 -14.30 -0.45 -31.58
N GLY A 309 -13.68 0.66 -31.99
CA GLY A 309 -14.29 1.73 -32.79
C GLY A 309 -15.01 2.80 -31.96
N TYR A 310 -14.78 2.85 -30.64
CA TYR A 310 -15.38 3.90 -29.80
C TYR A 310 -14.50 5.17 -29.79
N PRO A 311 -15.11 6.36 -29.59
CA PRO A 311 -14.36 7.61 -29.48
C PRO A 311 -13.36 7.59 -28.31
N ASP A 312 -12.23 8.28 -28.45
CA ASP A 312 -11.16 8.35 -27.44
C ASP A 312 -11.65 8.77 -26.04
N ASN A 313 -12.67 9.64 -25.99
CA ASN A 313 -13.29 10.10 -24.74
C ASN A 313 -13.91 8.94 -23.94
N THR A 314 -14.28 7.84 -24.59
CA THR A 314 -14.83 6.63 -23.95
C THR A 314 -13.78 5.96 -23.06
N GLY A 315 -12.53 5.86 -23.54
CA GLY A 315 -11.44 5.26 -22.75
C GLY A 315 -11.17 6.04 -21.46
N ILE A 316 -11.17 7.37 -21.54
CA ILE A 316 -11.04 8.26 -20.39
C ILE A 316 -12.20 8.06 -19.40
N LEU A 317 -13.43 7.92 -19.93
CA LEU A 317 -14.62 7.68 -19.11
C LEU A 317 -14.55 6.33 -18.39
N LEU A 318 -14.08 5.26 -19.04
CA LEU A 318 -13.90 3.93 -18.43
C LEU A 318 -12.93 4.00 -17.24
N VAL A 319 -11.78 4.68 -17.40
CA VAL A 319 -10.82 4.89 -16.30
C VAL A 319 -11.46 5.70 -15.17
N THR A 320 -12.23 6.73 -15.50
CA THR A 320 -12.94 7.57 -14.51
C THR A 320 -13.97 6.77 -13.72
N ILE A 321 -14.76 5.94 -14.39
CA ILE A 321 -15.74 5.04 -13.75
C ILE A 321 -15.03 4.06 -12.82
N SER A 322 -13.95 3.42 -13.30
CA SER A 322 -13.15 2.47 -12.51
C SER A 322 -12.58 3.11 -11.23
N ASN A 323 -12.03 4.32 -11.34
CA ASN A 323 -11.52 5.05 -10.17
C ASN A 323 -12.63 5.46 -9.19
N THR A 324 -13.81 5.79 -9.71
CA THR A 324 -14.98 6.19 -8.91
C THR A 324 -15.54 5.02 -8.13
N THR A 325 -15.80 3.88 -8.78
CA THR A 325 -16.28 2.67 -8.10
C THR A 325 -15.20 2.07 -7.21
N GLY A 326 -13.93 2.27 -7.55
CA GLY A 326 -12.79 1.94 -6.71
C GLY A 326 -12.73 2.68 -5.38
N VAL A 327 -13.45 3.80 -5.19
CA VAL A 327 -13.62 4.41 -3.85
C VAL A 327 -14.40 3.45 -2.94
N ILE A 328 -15.51 2.92 -3.43
CA ILE A 328 -16.35 1.95 -2.71
C ILE A 328 -15.60 0.64 -2.54
N GLY A 329 -14.89 0.22 -3.60
CA GLY A 329 -14.01 -0.95 -3.61
C GLY A 329 -12.85 -0.90 -2.62
N ARG A 330 -12.38 0.30 -2.23
CA ARG A 330 -11.36 0.46 -1.19
C ARG A 330 -11.94 0.32 0.22
N LEU A 331 -13.12 0.89 0.47
CA LEU A 331 -13.69 0.95 1.81
C LEU A 331 -14.39 -0.35 2.21
N LEU A 332 -15.27 -0.87 1.36
CA LEU A 332 -16.17 -1.96 1.75
C LEU A 332 -15.41 -3.28 1.99
N PRO A 333 -14.55 -3.78 1.08
CA PRO A 333 -13.76 -4.97 1.31
C PRO A 333 -12.80 -4.82 2.50
N SER A 334 -12.18 -3.66 2.70
CA SER A 334 -11.27 -3.45 3.83
C SER A 334 -12.00 -3.42 5.17
N TYR A 335 -13.20 -2.85 5.23
CA TYR A 335 -14.06 -2.94 6.41
C TYR A 335 -14.49 -4.39 6.70
N ILE A 336 -14.90 -5.14 5.67
CA ILE A 336 -15.24 -6.56 5.79
C ILE A 336 -14.01 -7.38 6.23
N SER A 337 -12.82 -7.02 5.75
CA SER A 337 -11.55 -7.64 6.11
C SER A 337 -11.26 -7.51 7.60
N ASP A 338 -11.36 -6.30 8.14
CA ASP A 338 -11.13 -6.03 9.56
C ASP A 338 -12.15 -6.76 10.46
N LEU A 339 -13.38 -6.96 10.00
CA LEU A 339 -14.45 -7.59 10.79
C LEU A 339 -14.49 -9.11 10.70
N TYR A 340 -14.53 -9.68 9.49
CA TYR A 340 -14.98 -11.05 9.27
C TYR A 340 -13.89 -11.97 8.70
N PHE A 341 -13.27 -11.59 7.58
CA PHE A 341 -12.45 -12.54 6.81
C PHE A 341 -10.94 -12.42 7.07
N GLY A 342 -10.43 -11.25 7.48
CA GLY A 342 -9.00 -10.97 7.52
C GLY A 342 -8.44 -10.52 6.15
N PRO A 343 -7.25 -9.89 6.12
CA PRO A 343 -6.70 -9.28 4.91
C PRO A 343 -6.33 -10.27 3.80
N TYR A 344 -5.85 -11.47 4.14
CA TYR A 344 -5.47 -12.45 3.12
C TYR A 344 -6.69 -13.07 2.44
N ASN A 345 -7.71 -13.45 3.21
CA ASN A 345 -8.94 -14.01 2.65
C ASN A 345 -9.72 -12.97 1.81
N THR A 346 -9.79 -11.71 2.27
CA THR A 346 -10.43 -10.65 1.47
C THR A 346 -9.68 -10.38 0.18
N SER A 347 -8.34 -10.29 0.21
CA SER A 347 -7.53 -10.13 -1.00
C SER A 347 -7.81 -11.24 -2.01
N PHE A 348 -7.82 -12.50 -1.54
CA PHE A 348 -8.18 -13.65 -2.38
C PHE A 348 -9.57 -13.51 -3.02
N LEU A 349 -10.60 -13.20 -2.23
CA LEU A 349 -11.97 -13.07 -2.74
C LEU A 349 -12.10 -11.93 -3.77
N THR A 350 -11.46 -10.80 -3.51
CA THR A 350 -11.51 -9.65 -4.42
C THR A 350 -10.80 -9.93 -5.74
N LEU A 351 -9.67 -10.66 -5.70
CA LEU A 351 -8.97 -11.11 -6.91
C LEU A 351 -9.78 -12.15 -7.69
N VAL A 352 -10.42 -13.11 -7.02
CA VAL A 352 -11.34 -14.06 -7.69
C VAL A 352 -12.49 -13.30 -8.37
N GLY A 353 -13.05 -12.28 -7.71
CA GLY A 353 -14.02 -11.38 -8.32
C GLY A 353 -13.48 -10.70 -9.58
N ALA A 354 -12.29 -10.10 -9.52
CA ALA A 354 -11.65 -9.48 -10.68
C ALA A 354 -11.44 -10.48 -11.84
N ILE A 355 -10.93 -11.69 -11.55
CA ILE A 355 -10.72 -12.75 -12.55
C ILE A 355 -12.02 -13.14 -13.25
N ILE A 356 -13.11 -13.30 -12.48
CA ILE A 356 -14.42 -13.62 -13.05
C ILE A 356 -14.90 -12.48 -13.97
N ILE A 357 -14.72 -11.23 -13.56
CA ILE A 357 -15.11 -10.08 -14.38
C ILE A 357 -14.27 -9.98 -15.66
N ASP A 358 -12.96 -10.23 -15.59
CA ASP A 358 -12.09 -10.23 -16.78
C ASP A 358 -12.49 -11.35 -17.76
N LEU A 359 -12.68 -12.58 -17.28
CA LEU A 359 -12.89 -13.76 -18.13
C LEU A 359 -14.34 -13.97 -18.56
N ALA A 360 -15.32 -13.64 -17.71
CA ALA A 360 -16.73 -13.92 -17.97
C ALA A 360 -17.50 -12.69 -18.50
N LEU A 361 -17.01 -11.48 -18.25
CA LEU A 361 -17.66 -10.25 -18.73
C LEU A 361 -16.86 -9.60 -19.87
N TRP A 362 -15.59 -9.27 -19.64
CA TRP A 362 -14.82 -8.52 -20.63
C TRP A 362 -14.45 -9.37 -21.86
N LEU A 363 -13.89 -10.55 -21.65
CA LEU A 363 -13.44 -11.43 -22.75
C LEU A 363 -14.56 -11.79 -23.75
N PRO A 364 -15.75 -12.29 -23.32
CA PRO A 364 -16.82 -12.66 -24.26
C PRO A 364 -17.67 -11.49 -24.76
N PHE A 365 -17.90 -10.47 -23.92
CA PHE A 365 -18.92 -9.44 -24.15
C PHE A 365 -18.37 -8.01 -24.25
N GLY A 366 -17.05 -7.83 -24.26
CA GLY A 366 -16.38 -6.53 -24.39
C GLY A 366 -16.67 -5.76 -25.69
N TYR A 367 -17.43 -6.35 -26.61
CA TYR A 367 -17.93 -5.67 -27.81
C TYR A 367 -19.04 -4.67 -27.54
N SER A 368 -19.76 -4.79 -26.43
CA SER A 368 -20.89 -3.93 -26.09
C SER A 368 -20.44 -2.81 -25.16
N LEU A 369 -20.78 -1.57 -25.52
CA LEU A 369 -20.41 -0.39 -24.72
C LEU A 369 -20.99 -0.46 -23.30
N GLY A 370 -22.23 -0.93 -23.15
CA GLY A 370 -22.86 -1.08 -21.84
C GLY A 370 -22.13 -2.10 -20.96
N VAL A 371 -21.61 -3.17 -21.58
CA VAL A 371 -20.80 -4.17 -20.88
C VAL A 371 -19.45 -3.60 -20.49
N LEU A 372 -18.81 -2.78 -21.33
CA LEU A 372 -17.55 -2.11 -20.98
C LEU A 372 -17.72 -1.16 -19.79
N TYR A 373 -18.84 -0.44 -19.70
CA TYR A 373 -19.13 0.38 -18.51
C TYR A 373 -19.38 -0.47 -17.26
N ALA A 374 -20.12 -1.57 -17.37
CA ALA A 374 -20.32 -2.50 -16.26
C ALA A 374 -18.99 -3.13 -15.81
N PHE A 375 -18.15 -3.52 -16.77
CA PHE A 375 -16.80 -4.02 -16.53
C PHE A 375 -15.94 -3.01 -15.79
N ALA A 376 -15.85 -1.77 -16.28
CA ALA A 376 -15.09 -0.71 -15.63
C ALA A 376 -15.56 -0.47 -14.18
N ALA A 377 -16.87 -0.48 -13.95
CA ALA A 377 -17.45 -0.33 -12.62
C ALA A 377 -17.07 -1.48 -11.67
N LEU A 378 -17.23 -2.73 -12.12
CA LEU A 378 -16.97 -3.93 -11.30
C LEU A 378 -15.48 -4.18 -11.09
N HIS A 379 -14.68 -4.05 -12.15
CA HIS A 379 -13.22 -4.14 -12.07
C HIS A 379 -12.66 -3.04 -11.16
N GLY A 380 -13.18 -1.80 -11.25
CA GLY A 380 -12.82 -0.71 -10.33
C GLY A 380 -13.09 -1.06 -8.86
N PHE A 381 -14.25 -1.67 -8.57
CA PHE A 381 -14.59 -2.14 -7.23
C PHE A 381 -13.61 -3.21 -6.72
N PHE A 382 -13.32 -4.25 -7.49
CA PHE A 382 -12.43 -5.34 -7.06
C PHE A 382 -10.95 -4.95 -7.01
N SER A 383 -10.49 -4.11 -7.96
CA SER A 383 -9.11 -3.62 -8.00
C SER A 383 -8.81 -2.63 -6.88
N GLY A 384 -9.78 -1.82 -6.47
CA GLY A 384 -9.63 -0.82 -5.42
C GLY A 384 -9.15 -1.42 -4.10
N SER A 385 -9.74 -2.54 -3.66
CA SER A 385 -9.35 -3.20 -2.41
C SER A 385 -7.94 -3.74 -2.43
N ALA A 386 -7.52 -4.32 -3.55
CA ALA A 386 -6.25 -5.03 -3.66
C ALA A 386 -5.03 -4.12 -3.39
N LEU A 387 -5.09 -2.86 -3.84
CA LEU A 387 -4.06 -1.85 -3.57
C LEU A 387 -3.99 -1.46 -2.08
N THR A 388 -5.12 -1.50 -1.36
CA THR A 388 -5.21 -1.06 0.04
C THR A 388 -4.92 -2.15 1.05
N ILE A 389 -5.24 -3.40 0.71
CA ILE A 389 -5.03 -4.54 1.58
C ILE A 389 -3.59 -5.06 1.46
N SER A 390 -2.92 -4.87 0.32
CA SER A 390 -1.50 -5.21 0.12
C SER A 390 -0.57 -4.74 1.27
N PRO A 391 -0.56 -3.45 1.67
CA PRO A 391 0.23 -3.02 2.84
C PRO A 391 -0.24 -3.65 4.16
N VAL A 392 -1.52 -3.93 4.31
CA VAL A 392 -2.08 -4.56 5.52
C VAL A 392 -1.59 -6.01 5.64
N CYS A 393 -1.58 -6.77 4.53
CA CYS A 393 -1.03 -8.12 4.45
C CYS A 393 0.44 -8.14 4.88
N VAL A 394 1.28 -7.26 4.31
CA VAL A 394 2.69 -7.13 4.73
C VAL A 394 2.79 -6.84 6.22
N GLY A 395 1.95 -5.92 6.69
CA GLY A 395 1.89 -5.51 8.08
C GLY A 395 1.49 -6.61 9.06
N GLN A 396 0.67 -7.58 8.65
CA GLN A 396 0.22 -8.68 9.50
C GLN A 396 1.30 -9.75 9.71
N ILE A 397 2.14 -9.99 8.70
CA ILE A 397 3.25 -10.96 8.79
C ILE A 397 4.56 -10.33 9.25
N SER A 398 4.53 -9.04 9.61
CA SER A 398 5.70 -8.26 9.98
C SER A 398 5.56 -7.63 11.35
N ARG A 399 6.69 -7.45 12.02
CA ARG A 399 6.74 -6.60 13.21
C ARG A 399 6.50 -5.17 12.78
N THR A 400 5.72 -4.41 13.55
CA THR A 400 5.38 -3.01 13.26
C THR A 400 6.63 -2.14 13.10
N GLU A 401 7.66 -2.45 13.87
CA GLU A 401 8.99 -1.84 13.84
C GLU A 401 9.79 -2.01 12.55
N ASP A 402 9.53 -3.08 11.78
CA ASP A 402 10.24 -3.40 10.53
C ASP A 402 9.29 -3.29 9.32
N PHE A 403 8.13 -2.65 9.52
CA PHE A 403 7.10 -2.52 8.51
C PHE A 403 7.62 -1.76 7.29
N GLY A 404 8.30 -0.62 7.48
CA GLY A 404 8.79 0.20 6.38
C GLY A 404 9.73 -0.57 5.46
N LYS A 405 10.73 -1.25 6.05
CA LYS A 405 11.71 -2.08 5.34
C LYS A 405 11.04 -3.19 4.53
N ARG A 406 10.11 -3.94 5.14
CA ARG A 406 9.43 -5.06 4.48
C ARG A 406 8.43 -4.61 3.41
N PHE A 407 7.62 -3.59 3.71
CA PHE A 407 6.73 -2.96 2.75
C PHE A 407 7.50 -2.49 1.52
N SER A 408 8.60 -1.78 1.75
CA SER A 408 9.38 -1.20 0.68
C SER A 408 10.18 -2.22 -0.12
N THR A 409 10.65 -3.29 0.53
CA THR A 409 11.24 -4.45 -0.17
C THR A 409 10.22 -5.12 -1.10
N ALA A 410 8.98 -5.31 -0.64
CA ALA A 410 7.91 -5.89 -1.45
C ALA A 410 7.61 -5.02 -2.68
N TYR A 411 7.42 -3.71 -2.49
CA TYR A 411 7.11 -2.79 -3.59
C TYR A 411 8.29 -2.56 -4.55
N MET A 412 9.53 -2.60 -4.06
CA MET A 412 10.71 -2.58 -4.93
C MET A 412 10.74 -3.82 -5.83
N LEU A 413 10.42 -5.01 -5.31
CA LEU A 413 10.34 -6.23 -6.14
C LEU A 413 9.15 -6.20 -7.10
N SER A 414 8.02 -5.61 -6.70
CA SER A 414 6.87 -5.37 -7.58
C SER A 414 7.24 -4.48 -8.77
N SER A 415 8.18 -3.54 -8.63
CA SER A 415 8.60 -2.66 -9.73
C SER A 415 9.21 -3.44 -10.91
N PHE A 416 10.00 -4.48 -10.62
CA PHE A 416 10.59 -5.35 -11.65
C PHE A 416 9.53 -6.22 -12.32
N SER A 417 8.55 -6.73 -11.54
CA SER A 417 7.42 -7.47 -12.11
C SER A 417 6.63 -6.59 -13.09
N MET A 418 6.30 -5.37 -12.66
CA MET A 418 5.52 -4.44 -13.48
C MET A 418 6.28 -3.98 -14.73
N LEU A 419 7.59 -3.75 -14.60
CA LEU A 419 8.48 -3.42 -15.73
C LEU A 419 8.50 -4.54 -16.78
N ALA A 420 8.38 -5.80 -16.37
CA ALA A 420 8.27 -6.93 -17.29
C ALA A 420 6.85 -7.08 -17.86
N SER A 421 5.81 -6.95 -17.02
CA SER A 421 4.43 -7.22 -17.43
C SER A 421 3.87 -6.23 -18.45
N ILE A 422 4.21 -4.93 -18.36
CA ILE A 422 3.67 -3.90 -19.29
C ILE A 422 4.15 -4.13 -20.74
N PRO A 423 5.47 -4.34 -21.02
CA PRO A 423 5.94 -4.68 -22.36
C PRO A 423 5.45 -6.03 -22.86
N ILE A 424 5.38 -7.05 -21.99
CA ILE A 424 4.83 -8.37 -22.37
C ILE A 424 3.39 -8.22 -22.85
N ALA A 425 2.56 -7.46 -22.12
CA ALA A 425 1.20 -7.15 -22.54
C ALA A 425 1.15 -6.42 -23.89
N GLY A 426 2.04 -5.45 -24.11
CA GLY A 426 2.13 -4.73 -25.38
C GLY A 426 2.50 -5.63 -26.57
N VAL A 427 3.44 -6.56 -26.38
CA VAL A 427 3.81 -7.55 -27.40
C VAL A 427 2.66 -8.53 -27.68
N ILE A 428 1.90 -8.93 -26.66
CA ILE A 428 0.72 -9.79 -26.83
C ILE A 428 -0.35 -9.09 -27.68
N ILE A 429 -0.55 -7.78 -27.46
CA ILE A 429 -1.48 -6.94 -28.23
C ILE A 429 -1.01 -6.73 -29.68
N GLY A 430 0.30 -6.62 -29.91
CA GLY A 430 0.90 -6.65 -31.25
C GLY A 430 0.34 -5.62 -32.22
N ASP A 431 -0.24 -6.11 -33.32
CA ASP A 431 -0.88 -5.32 -34.38
C ASP A 431 -2.23 -4.71 -33.98
N GLY A 432 -2.68 -4.94 -32.74
CA GLY A 432 -3.94 -4.43 -32.23
C GLY A 432 -5.16 -5.20 -32.74
N ALA A 433 -4.99 -6.39 -33.33
CA ALA A 433 -6.14 -7.18 -33.75
C ALA A 433 -6.94 -7.67 -32.54
N LEU A 434 -8.24 -7.88 -32.73
CA LEU A 434 -9.16 -8.30 -31.65
C LEU A 434 -8.69 -9.59 -30.94
N LYS A 435 -8.15 -10.55 -31.71
CA LYS A 435 -7.63 -11.82 -31.15
C LYS A 435 -6.46 -11.58 -30.19
N HIS A 436 -5.60 -10.61 -30.49
CA HIS A 436 -4.45 -10.25 -29.66
C HIS A 436 -4.88 -9.58 -28.37
N TYR A 437 -5.89 -8.71 -28.42
CA TYR A 437 -6.52 -8.17 -27.22
C TYR A 437 -7.19 -9.24 -26.35
N ASN A 438 -7.84 -10.25 -26.95
CA ASN A 438 -8.39 -11.37 -26.17
C ASN A 438 -7.29 -12.17 -25.45
N ASN A 439 -6.15 -12.42 -26.09
CA ASN A 439 -5.00 -13.06 -25.45
C ASN A 439 -4.43 -12.21 -24.31
N TYR A 440 -4.44 -10.88 -24.47
CA TYR A 440 -4.03 -9.94 -23.44
C TYR A 440 -4.95 -9.97 -22.21
N ILE A 441 -6.28 -10.06 -22.39
CA ILE A 441 -7.23 -10.19 -21.27
C ILE A 441 -6.95 -11.48 -20.50
N VAL A 442 -6.69 -12.58 -21.22
CA VAL A 442 -6.32 -13.87 -20.62
C VAL A 442 -4.99 -13.76 -19.85
N PHE A 443 -3.99 -13.06 -20.39
CA PHE A 443 -2.72 -12.80 -19.70
C PHE A 443 -2.91 -12.01 -18.39
N ALA A 444 -3.72 -10.94 -18.41
CA ALA A 444 -4.04 -10.18 -17.20
C ALA A 444 -4.72 -11.06 -16.14
N ALA A 445 -5.69 -11.90 -16.56
CA ALA A 445 -6.34 -12.86 -15.67
C ALA A 445 -5.35 -13.90 -15.11
N PHE A 446 -4.38 -14.37 -15.88
CA PHE A 446 -3.34 -15.29 -15.38
C PHE A 446 -2.45 -14.66 -14.31
N LEU A 447 -2.08 -13.39 -14.46
CA LEU A 447 -1.36 -12.65 -13.41
C LEU A 447 -2.20 -12.57 -12.12
N ALA A 448 -3.49 -12.25 -12.25
CA ALA A 448 -4.41 -12.20 -11.12
C ALA A 448 -4.62 -13.58 -10.46
N ILE A 449 -4.71 -14.67 -11.24
CA ILE A 449 -4.78 -16.04 -10.72
C ILE A 449 -3.50 -16.38 -9.93
N GLY A 450 -2.33 -16.07 -10.48
CA GLY A 450 -1.05 -16.30 -9.79
C GLY A 450 -0.96 -15.53 -8.47
N SER A 451 -1.49 -14.31 -8.44
CA SER A 451 -1.63 -13.53 -7.21
C SER A 451 -2.57 -14.18 -6.20
N ALA A 452 -3.78 -14.56 -6.63
CA ALA A 452 -4.78 -15.18 -5.75
C ALA A 452 -4.24 -16.47 -5.12
N VAL A 453 -3.59 -17.32 -5.92
CA VAL A 453 -2.93 -18.54 -5.44
C VAL A 453 -1.83 -18.22 -4.43
N SER A 454 -1.05 -17.17 -4.67
CA SER A 454 0.03 -16.75 -3.75
C SER A 454 -0.53 -16.22 -2.42
N PHE A 455 -1.59 -15.41 -2.42
CA PHE A 455 -2.28 -14.99 -1.19
C PHE A 455 -2.88 -16.17 -0.42
N ALA A 456 -3.52 -17.11 -1.12
CA ALA A 456 -4.04 -18.34 -0.52
C ALA A 456 -2.91 -19.20 0.08
N ALA A 457 -1.76 -19.28 -0.59
CA ALA A 457 -0.60 -20.02 -0.09
C ALA A 457 -0.06 -19.41 1.22
N VAL A 458 0.07 -18.09 1.32
CA VAL A 458 0.50 -17.43 2.57
C VAL A 458 -0.44 -17.78 3.73
N ARG A 459 -1.75 -17.74 3.47
CA ARG A 459 -2.76 -18.12 4.45
C ARG A 459 -2.60 -19.58 4.85
N VAL A 460 -2.55 -20.51 3.91
CA VAL A 460 -2.40 -21.95 4.20
C VAL A 460 -1.11 -22.24 4.98
N ILE A 461 0.00 -21.58 4.66
CA ILE A 461 1.28 -21.71 5.38
C ILE A 461 1.19 -21.15 6.82
N SER A 462 0.35 -20.15 7.04
CA SER A 462 0.25 -19.46 8.33
C SER A 462 -0.73 -20.14 9.30
N VAL A 463 -1.91 -20.54 8.82
CA VAL A 463 -3.02 -21.03 9.65
C VAL A 463 -3.52 -22.44 9.26
N GLY A 464 -2.90 -23.06 8.24
CA GLY A 464 -3.33 -24.34 7.70
C GLY A 464 -4.59 -24.23 6.81
N TRP A 465 -5.19 -25.38 6.51
CA TRP A 465 -6.33 -25.48 5.60
C TRP A 465 -7.67 -25.00 6.21
N LYS A 466 -7.79 -24.94 7.54
CA LYS A 466 -9.03 -24.55 8.22
C LYS A 466 -9.40 -23.09 7.93
N LEU A 467 -10.69 -22.80 7.77
CA LEU A 467 -11.17 -21.42 7.65
C LEU A 467 -10.95 -20.66 8.95
N SER A 468 -10.00 -19.73 8.94
CA SER A 468 -9.77 -18.78 10.02
C SER A 468 -9.65 -17.37 9.46
N LYS A 469 -10.00 -16.39 10.30
CA LYS A 469 -9.80 -14.98 10.02
C LYS A 469 -8.30 -14.72 9.96
N PHE A 470 -7.78 -14.48 8.75
CA PHE A 470 -6.37 -14.23 8.46
C PHE A 470 -6.22 -13.32 7.24
#